data_AF-A0A1H3ASS5-F1
#
_entry.id   AF-A0A1H3ASS5-F1
#
_cell.length_a   1.000
_cell.length_b   1.000
_cell.length_c   1.000
_cell.angle_alpha   90.00
_cell.angle_beta   90.00
_cell.angle_gamma   90.00
#
_symmetry.space_group_name_H-M   'P 1'
#
loop_
_entity.id
_entity.type
_entity.pdbx_description
1 polymer ?
#
loop_
_entity_poly.entity_id
_entity_poly.type
_entity_poly.pdbx_seq_one_letter_code
_entity_poly.pdbx_strand_id
1 'polypeptide(L)'
;MPTFDQVLVTGNQTILGQLQVVGNSTIGNLDIAGSMSIWGGGMFVDDNATIQGNLGAGLNLSAGQNVVAGSRLMSVGTPTVPPVAASTVSTRFYPATLPTQPGLMLKGTDGLNYMIIVDTSSGLPTLAIHGA
;
A
#
# COMPACT_ATOMS: atom_id res chain seq x y z
N MET A 1 9.33 21.96 -40.16
CA MET A 1 10.39 21.40 -39.29
C MET A 1 11.06 20.27 -40.04
N PRO A 2 12.39 20.18 -40.04
CA PRO A 2 13.06 19.00 -40.58
C PRO A 2 12.67 17.78 -39.74
N THR A 3 12.49 16.63 -40.40
CA THR A 3 12.30 15.32 -39.78
C THR A 3 13.52 14.46 -40.10
N PHE A 4 13.85 13.55 -39.21
CA PHE A 4 14.93 12.59 -39.39
C PHE A 4 14.36 11.19 -39.26
N ASP A 5 14.71 10.29 -40.17
CA ASP A 5 14.32 8.88 -40.08
C ASP A 5 15.03 8.19 -38.90
N GLN A 6 16.28 8.58 -38.66
CA GLN A 6 17.09 8.10 -37.54
C GLN A 6 17.98 9.21 -36.99
N VAL A 7 18.08 9.27 -35.67
CA VAL A 7 19.05 10.11 -34.95
C VAL A 7 19.81 9.20 -33.99
N LEU A 8 21.12 9.09 -34.16
CA LEU A 8 22.00 8.43 -33.19
C LEU A 8 22.63 9.50 -32.30
N VAL A 9 22.37 9.39 -31.01
CA VAL A 9 22.95 10.26 -30.00
C VAL A 9 23.97 9.45 -29.19
N THR A 10 25.22 9.90 -29.18
CA THR A 10 26.31 9.27 -28.42
C THR A 10 26.88 10.20 -27.36
N GLY A 11 27.42 9.64 -26.28
CA GLY A 11 27.94 10.41 -25.15
C GLY A 11 26.84 11.09 -24.33
N ASN A 12 27.25 11.97 -23.43
CA ASN A 12 26.30 12.70 -22.57
C ASN A 12 25.68 13.85 -23.35
N GLN A 13 24.35 13.93 -23.38
CA GLN A 13 23.62 15.06 -23.95
C GLN A 13 22.68 15.66 -22.92
N THR A 14 22.41 16.95 -23.08
CA THR A 14 21.44 17.69 -22.29
C THR A 14 20.41 18.32 -23.21
N ILE A 15 19.12 18.07 -22.95
CA ILE A 15 18.02 18.78 -23.61
C ILE A 15 17.63 19.92 -22.67
N LEU A 16 17.84 21.17 -23.11
CA LEU A 16 17.50 22.36 -22.32
C LEU A 16 16.00 22.69 -22.35
N GLY A 17 15.25 22.04 -23.25
CA GLY A 17 13.81 22.19 -23.40
C GLY A 17 13.04 20.91 -23.04
N GLN A 18 11.80 20.82 -23.53
CA GLN A 18 10.98 19.63 -23.36
C GLN A 18 11.36 18.56 -24.39
N LEU A 19 11.36 17.29 -23.96
CA LEU A 19 11.39 16.14 -24.84
C LEU A 19 10.00 15.53 -24.92
N GLN A 20 9.39 15.57 -26.09
CA GLN A 20 8.15 14.84 -26.37
C GLN A 20 8.49 13.57 -27.15
N VAL A 21 8.21 12.42 -26.56
CA VAL A 21 8.34 11.11 -27.22
C VAL A 21 6.93 10.61 -27.51
N VAL A 22 6.64 10.30 -28.77
CA VAL A 22 5.31 9.88 -29.23
C VAL A 22 5.34 8.48 -29.85
N GLY A 23 4.19 7.80 -29.88
CA GLY A 23 4.09 6.44 -30.38
C GLY A 23 4.68 5.39 -29.43
N ASN A 24 4.90 4.18 -29.93
CA ASN A 24 5.44 3.06 -29.16
C ASN A 24 6.95 3.25 -28.99
N SER A 25 7.38 3.74 -27.83
CA SER A 25 8.78 4.02 -27.53
C SER A 25 9.27 3.23 -26.33
N THR A 26 10.55 2.87 -26.33
CA THR A 26 11.23 2.23 -25.21
C THR A 26 12.32 3.16 -24.71
N ILE A 27 12.30 3.49 -23.42
CA ILE A 27 13.37 4.22 -22.74
C ILE A 27 14.09 3.22 -21.85
N GLY A 28 15.33 2.88 -22.17
CA GLY A 28 16.17 2.07 -21.30
C GLY A 28 16.81 2.94 -20.21
N ASN A 29 16.90 2.44 -18.98
CA ASN A 29 17.53 3.09 -17.82
C ASN A 29 17.12 4.56 -17.63
N LEU A 30 16.07 4.80 -16.86
CA LEU A 30 15.58 6.15 -16.56
C LEU A 30 15.81 6.47 -15.08
N ASP A 31 16.55 7.55 -14.82
CA ASP A 31 16.68 8.16 -13.49
C ASP A 31 15.94 9.50 -13.48
N ILE A 32 15.10 9.71 -12.46
CA ILE A 32 14.25 10.89 -12.33
C ILE A 32 14.53 11.51 -10.96
N ALA A 33 15.33 12.58 -10.94
CA ALA A 33 15.63 13.33 -9.71
C ALA A 33 14.45 14.19 -9.19
N GLY A 34 13.34 14.23 -9.93
CA GLY A 34 12.15 15.03 -9.64
C GLY A 34 10.88 14.19 -9.53
N SER A 35 9.76 14.74 -10.00
CA SER A 35 8.49 14.03 -10.06
C SER A 35 8.29 13.32 -11.39
N MET A 36 7.61 12.18 -11.34
CA MET A 36 7.05 11.50 -12.50
C MET A 36 5.53 11.43 -12.33
N SER A 37 4.78 11.58 -13.41
CA SER A 37 3.36 11.27 -13.43
C SER A 37 3.03 10.46 -14.65
N ILE A 38 2.37 9.32 -14.44
CA ILE A 38 1.92 8.41 -15.49
C ILE A 38 0.41 8.54 -15.57
N TRP A 39 -0.09 8.93 -16.75
CA TRP A 39 -1.52 9.15 -17.00
C TRP A 39 -1.99 8.28 -18.17
N GLY A 40 -3.25 7.84 -18.13
CA GLY A 40 -3.89 7.17 -19.28
C GLY A 40 -3.44 5.73 -19.55
N GLY A 41 -2.67 5.10 -18.64
CA GLY A 41 -2.22 3.71 -18.76
C GLY A 41 -1.91 3.08 -17.40
N GLY A 42 -1.54 1.81 -17.40
CA GLY A 42 -1.03 1.09 -16.22
C GLY A 42 0.50 1.10 -16.18
N MET A 43 1.07 1.06 -14.98
CA MET A 43 2.49 0.76 -14.78
C MET A 43 2.64 -0.74 -14.51
N PHE A 44 3.50 -1.41 -15.27
CA PHE A 44 3.89 -2.78 -15.03
C PHE A 44 5.37 -2.80 -14.63
N VAL A 45 5.68 -3.49 -13.53
CA VAL A 45 7.04 -3.72 -13.06
C VAL A 45 7.23 -5.24 -13.06
N ASP A 46 8.20 -5.71 -13.82
CA ASP A 46 8.49 -7.13 -14.05
C ASP A 46 9.30 -7.76 -12.91
N ASP A 47 10.25 -7.02 -12.35
CA ASP A 47 11.12 -7.52 -11.27
C ASP A 47 10.73 -6.96 -9.90
N ASN A 48 11.22 -5.76 -9.56
CA ASN A 48 11.10 -5.20 -8.21
C ASN A 48 10.77 -3.71 -8.24
N ALA A 49 9.85 -3.30 -7.37
CA ALA A 49 9.59 -1.89 -7.08
C ALA A 49 9.81 -1.64 -5.59
N THR A 50 10.50 -0.55 -5.26
CA THR A 50 10.61 -0.05 -3.88
C THR A 50 10.02 1.34 -3.82
N ILE A 51 9.11 1.57 -2.88
CA ILE A 51 8.52 2.88 -2.62
C ILE A 51 9.04 3.36 -1.27
N GLN A 52 9.86 4.39 -1.28
CA GLN A 52 10.31 5.08 -0.08
C GLN A 52 9.30 6.19 0.23
N GLY A 53 8.30 5.88 1.07
CA GLY A 53 7.23 6.81 1.40
C GLY A 53 5.86 6.13 1.38
N ASN A 54 4.88 6.81 0.79
CA ASN A 54 3.48 6.35 0.78
C ASN A 54 3.12 5.72 -0.56
N LEU A 55 2.45 4.55 -0.52
CA LEU A 55 1.74 3.97 -1.65
C LEU A 55 0.24 4.16 -1.44
N GLY A 56 -0.40 4.90 -2.35
CA GLY A 56 -1.86 5.00 -2.42
C GLY A 56 -2.41 4.15 -3.57
N ALA A 57 -3.45 3.36 -3.30
CA ALA A 57 -4.23 2.67 -4.32
C ALA A 57 -5.67 3.19 -4.29
N GLY A 58 -6.16 3.72 -5.42
CA GLY A 58 -7.50 4.31 -5.49
C GLY A 58 -8.64 3.29 -5.50
N LEU A 59 -8.35 2.03 -5.84
CA LEU A 59 -9.31 0.93 -5.88
C LEU A 59 -8.82 -0.20 -4.96
N ASN A 60 -8.10 -1.17 -5.52
CA ASN A 60 -7.65 -2.35 -4.80
C ASN A 60 -6.12 -2.43 -4.78
N LEU A 61 -5.58 -2.93 -3.68
CA LEU A 61 -4.20 -3.42 -3.58
C LEU A 61 -4.27 -4.93 -3.35
N SER A 62 -3.67 -5.71 -4.25
CA SER A 62 -3.60 -7.17 -4.16
C SER A 62 -2.14 -7.61 -4.10
N ALA A 63 -1.84 -8.58 -3.24
CA ALA A 63 -0.53 -9.20 -3.14
C ALA A 63 -0.67 -10.69 -3.43
N GLY A 64 0.17 -11.21 -4.34
CA GLY A 64 0.16 -12.64 -4.69
C GLY A 64 0.73 -13.57 -3.61
N GLN A 65 1.51 -13.01 -2.67
CA GLN A 65 2.10 -13.74 -1.55
C GLN A 65 1.76 -13.05 -0.23
N ASN A 66 2.73 -12.40 0.41
CA ASN A 66 2.60 -11.83 1.74
C ASN A 66 2.48 -10.30 1.69
N VAL A 67 1.71 -9.75 2.63
CA VAL A 67 1.78 -8.33 3.00
C VAL A 67 2.42 -8.25 4.38
N VAL A 68 3.60 -7.64 4.48
CA VAL A 68 4.32 -7.46 5.75
C VAL A 68 4.26 -5.99 6.13
N ALA A 69 3.62 -5.70 7.28
CA ALA A 69 3.55 -4.36 7.82
C ALA A 69 4.42 -4.27 9.07
N GLY A 70 5.33 -3.28 9.11
CA GLY A 70 6.18 -3.03 10.29
C GLY A 70 5.41 -2.45 11.49
N SER A 71 4.24 -1.88 11.25
CA SER A 71 3.33 -1.40 12.31
C SER A 71 1.97 -2.05 12.18
N ARG A 72 1.02 -1.46 11.45
CA ARG A 72 -0.37 -1.94 11.41
C ARG A 72 -0.85 -2.07 9.98
N LEU A 73 -1.69 -3.06 9.73
CA LEU A 73 -2.61 -3.05 8.59
C LEU A 73 -3.96 -2.54 9.11
N MET A 74 -4.53 -1.50 8.49
CA MET A 74 -5.70 -0.82 9.01
C MET A 74 -6.83 -0.76 7.98
N SER A 75 -8.04 -1.11 8.42
CA SER A 75 -9.29 -0.73 7.75
C SER A 75 -9.86 0.53 8.41
N VAL A 76 -10.26 1.50 7.60
CA VAL A 76 -10.88 2.76 8.06
C VAL A 76 -12.39 2.78 7.87
N GLY A 77 -12.94 1.90 7.03
CA GLY A 77 -14.38 1.82 6.76
C GLY A 77 -15.14 1.10 7.88
N THR A 78 -16.27 1.65 8.32
CA THR A 78 -17.10 1.02 9.33
C THR A 78 -17.95 -0.11 8.72
N PRO A 79 -17.91 -1.33 9.28
CA PRO A 79 -18.73 -2.42 8.79
C PRO A 79 -20.22 -2.14 9.03
N THR A 80 -21.05 -2.49 8.04
CA THR A 80 -22.52 -2.38 8.12
C THR A 80 -23.13 -3.79 8.23
N VAL A 81 -23.07 -4.38 9.43
CA VAL A 81 -23.74 -5.67 9.67
C VAL A 81 -25.10 -5.44 10.35
N PRO A 82 -26.16 -6.20 9.99
CA PRO A 82 -27.42 -6.17 10.71
C PRO A 82 -27.24 -6.53 12.20
N PRO A 83 -28.01 -5.93 13.12
CA PRO A 83 -27.94 -6.28 14.53
C PRO A 83 -28.21 -7.77 14.75
N VAL A 84 -27.32 -8.42 15.50
CA VAL A 84 -27.48 -9.80 15.97
C VAL A 84 -27.30 -9.84 17.49
N ALA A 85 -27.93 -10.81 18.15
CA ALA A 85 -27.76 -11.01 19.58
C ALA A 85 -26.29 -11.30 19.92
N ALA A 86 -25.82 -10.80 21.06
CA ALA A 86 -24.44 -11.00 21.49
C ALA A 86 -24.13 -12.50 21.65
N SER A 87 -22.96 -12.92 21.16
CA SER A 87 -22.42 -14.27 21.37
C SER A 87 -21.53 -14.29 22.62
N THR A 88 -21.54 -15.38 23.37
CA THR A 88 -20.68 -15.61 24.55
C THR A 88 -19.26 -16.08 24.18
N VAL A 89 -18.98 -16.32 22.91
CA VAL A 89 -17.62 -16.63 22.43
C VAL A 89 -16.86 -15.31 22.27
N SER A 90 -16.22 -14.86 23.35
CA SER A 90 -15.34 -13.69 23.29
C SER A 90 -13.88 -14.10 23.11
N THR A 91 -13.21 -13.43 22.18
CA THR A 91 -11.75 -13.30 22.21
C THR A 91 -11.34 -12.59 23.49
N ARG A 92 -10.10 -12.80 23.95
CA ARG A 92 -9.61 -12.10 25.13
C ARG A 92 -9.58 -10.59 24.87
N PHE A 93 -10.30 -9.82 25.69
CA PHE A 93 -10.39 -8.37 25.52
C PHE A 93 -9.42 -7.64 26.45
N TYR A 94 -8.68 -6.68 25.89
CA TYR A 94 -7.80 -5.78 26.63
C TYR A 94 -8.29 -4.33 26.48
N PRO A 95 -8.54 -3.62 27.60
CA PRO A 95 -9.10 -2.27 27.55
C PRO A 95 -8.10 -1.16 27.20
N ALA A 96 -6.79 -1.47 27.16
CA ALA A 96 -5.74 -0.48 26.92
C ALA A 96 -5.02 -0.74 25.60
N THR A 97 -4.78 0.32 24.83
CA THR A 97 -4.02 0.27 23.60
C THR A 97 -2.61 0.81 23.74
N LEU A 98 -1.68 0.17 23.04
CA LEU A 98 -0.31 0.63 22.86
C LEU A 98 -0.17 1.19 21.43
N PRO A 99 0.17 2.49 21.25
CA PRO A 99 0.24 3.14 19.93
C PRO A 99 1.15 2.44 18.92
N THR A 100 2.19 1.77 19.40
CA THR A 100 3.19 1.07 18.59
C THR A 100 2.92 -0.42 18.41
N GLN A 101 1.84 -0.94 18.99
CA GLN A 101 1.55 -2.37 18.90
C GLN A 101 1.20 -2.77 17.46
N PRO A 102 1.91 -3.76 16.89
CA PRO A 102 1.57 -4.30 15.59
C PRO A 102 0.29 -5.10 15.63
N GLY A 103 -0.43 -5.13 14.51
CA GLY A 103 -1.63 -5.94 14.39
C GLY A 103 -2.53 -5.51 13.24
N LEU A 104 -3.68 -6.17 13.17
CA LEU A 104 -4.75 -5.82 12.24
C LEU A 104 -5.72 -4.88 12.95
N MET A 105 -5.76 -3.62 12.53
CA MET A 105 -6.69 -2.62 13.04
C MET A 105 -7.95 -2.62 12.19
N LEU A 106 -9.09 -2.91 12.80
CA LEU A 106 -10.40 -2.93 12.16
C LEU A 106 -11.33 -1.92 12.84
N LYS A 107 -12.27 -1.37 12.07
CA LYS A 107 -13.38 -0.60 12.64
C LYS A 107 -14.47 -1.54 13.16
N GLY A 108 -14.97 -1.26 14.36
CA GLY A 108 -16.21 -1.83 14.86
C GLY A 108 -17.44 -1.20 14.24
N THR A 109 -18.60 -1.84 14.40
CA THR A 109 -19.91 -1.28 14.01
C THR A 109 -20.28 -0.04 14.82
N ASP A 110 -19.65 0.15 15.98
CA ASP A 110 -19.75 1.32 16.84
C ASP A 110 -18.84 2.47 16.40
N GLY A 111 -18.04 2.28 15.35
CA GLY A 111 -17.10 3.28 14.84
C GLY A 111 -15.77 3.34 15.60
N LEU A 112 -15.58 2.56 16.65
CA LEU A 112 -14.32 2.48 17.38
C LEU A 112 -13.29 1.63 16.62
N ASN A 113 -12.03 1.82 16.96
CA ASN A 113 -10.93 1.04 16.39
C ASN A 113 -10.66 -0.17 17.30
N TYR A 114 -10.44 -1.32 16.69
CA TYR A 114 -10.12 -2.56 17.38
C TYR A 114 -8.89 -3.20 16.75
N MET A 115 -7.91 -3.52 17.58
CA MET A 115 -6.73 -4.25 17.11
C MET A 115 -6.86 -5.73 17.42
N ILE A 116 -6.73 -6.56 16.40
CA ILE A 116 -6.61 -8.01 16.53
C ILE A 116 -5.13 -8.38 16.55
N ILE A 117 -4.76 -9.17 17.56
CA ILE A 117 -3.42 -9.74 17.71
C ILE A 117 -3.50 -11.22 18.09
N VAL A 118 -2.37 -11.91 17.95
CA VAL A 118 -2.13 -13.21 18.61
C VAL A 118 -1.52 -12.92 19.98
N ASP A 119 -2.21 -13.33 21.05
CA ASP A 119 -1.75 -13.23 22.43
C ASP A 119 -1.27 -14.59 22.93
N THR A 120 -0.03 -14.64 23.41
CA THR A 120 0.63 -15.85 23.94
C THR A 120 0.92 -15.75 25.44
N SER A 121 0.40 -14.74 26.14
CA SER A 121 0.68 -14.48 27.57
C SER A 121 0.32 -15.65 28.49
N SER A 122 -0.61 -16.51 28.08
CA SER A 122 -1.02 -17.73 28.80
C SER A 122 -0.13 -18.96 28.52
N GLY A 123 0.86 -18.84 27.64
CA GLY A 123 1.64 -19.97 27.10
C GLY A 123 0.97 -20.68 25.91
N LEU A 124 -0.29 -20.38 25.60
CA LEU A 124 -1.00 -20.82 24.41
C LEU A 124 -1.41 -19.62 23.54
N PRO A 125 -1.30 -19.70 22.20
CA PRO A 125 -1.73 -18.62 21.31
C PRO A 125 -3.25 -18.52 21.29
N THR A 126 -3.75 -17.31 21.53
CA THR A 126 -5.17 -16.97 21.48
C THR A 126 -5.38 -15.69 20.68
N LEU A 127 -6.58 -15.50 20.11
CA LEU A 127 -6.94 -14.21 19.54
C LEU A 127 -7.32 -13.25 20.65
N ALA A 128 -6.72 -12.06 20.61
CA ALA A 128 -7.03 -10.97 21.52
C ALA A 128 -7.47 -9.72 20.75
N ILE A 129 -8.36 -8.95 21.38
CA ILE A 129 -8.85 -7.68 20.87
C ILE A 129 -8.46 -6.58 21.84
N HIS A 130 -7.77 -5.54 21.34
CA HIS A 130 -7.49 -4.32 22.09
C HIS A 130 -8.41 -3.19 21.61
N GLY A 131 -9.08 -2.51 22.52
CA GLY A 131 -9.88 -1.32 22.20
C GLY A 131 -8.99 -0.07 22.00
N ALA A 132 -9.08 0.56 20.83
CA ALA A 132 -8.40 1.82 20.51
C ALA A 132 -9.35 3.02 20.60
#